data_AF-A0A377V6N1-F1
#
_entry.id   AF-A0A377V6N1-F1
#
_cell.length_a   1.000
_cell.length_b   1.000
_cell.length_c   1.000
_cell.angle_alpha   90.00
_cell.angle_beta   90.00
_cell.angle_gamma   90.00
#
_symmetry.space_group_name_H-M   'P 1'
#
loop_
_entity.id
_entity.type
_entity.pdbx_description
1 polymer ?
#
loop_
_entity_poly.entity_id
_entity_poly.type
_entity_poly.pdbx_seq_one_letter_code
_entity_poly.pdbx_strand_id
1 'polypeptide(L)'
;MIRREEKIIPRPTITDELNKKISKLESEQARRLKKTEKDALRDEVLHSLLPRAFSRNIITRIWVNTTDHLVIVDASSARSAEDALALLRKTLGSLPVVPLTMEEPVELTMTEWVRSGSAPNGFNLGDEAEIKAVLEAGGIGRFKKQDLVSDEIHTHIEAGKVVTKLFLDWQDRIRFTLCDDVSIKRIKFADELVSQNDDIDREDVAQRFDADFILMTGEMSTLISDLTKALGGEAKR
;
A
#
# COMPACT_ATOMS: atom_id res chain seq x y z
N MET A 1 2.88 3.75 16.63
CA MET A 1 3.07 2.41 16.01
C MET A 1 1.93 1.50 16.46
N ILE A 2 1.39 0.68 15.56
CA ILE A 2 0.37 -0.33 15.84
C ILE A 2 0.94 -1.72 15.54
N ARG A 3 0.74 -2.66 16.47
CA ARG A 3 1.14 -4.07 16.30
C ARG A 3 -0.10 -4.94 16.19
N ARG A 4 -0.16 -5.75 15.14
CA ARG A 4 -1.20 -6.74 14.89
C ARG A 4 -0.60 -8.13 14.88
N GLU A 5 -1.14 -9.02 15.69
CA GLU A 5 -0.80 -10.44 15.68
C GLU A 5 -1.92 -11.21 14.96
N GLU A 6 -1.56 -12.00 13.95
CA GLU A 6 -2.48 -12.86 13.23
C GLU A 6 -2.07 -14.33 13.38
N LYS A 7 -3.02 -15.22 13.65
CA LYS A 7 -2.79 -16.67 13.62
C LYS A 7 -2.83 -17.17 12.18
N ILE A 8 -1.75 -17.81 11.75
CA ILE A 8 -1.64 -18.38 10.40
C ILE A 8 -2.26 -19.78 10.41
N ILE A 9 -3.45 -19.89 9.84
CA ILE A 9 -4.10 -21.17 9.58
C ILE A 9 -4.45 -21.24 8.08
N PRO A 10 -3.64 -21.94 7.27
CA PRO A 10 -3.91 -22.05 5.84
C PRO A 10 -5.29 -22.66 5.57
N ARG A 11 -6.02 -22.08 4.61
CA ARG A 11 -7.34 -22.60 4.20
C ARG A 11 -7.33 -24.07 3.77
N PRO A 12 -6.28 -24.58 3.08
CA PRO A 12 -6.20 -26.01 2.77
C PRO A 12 -6.18 -26.88 4.03
N THR A 13 -5.40 -26.49 5.06
CA THR A 13 -5.32 -27.22 6.33
C THR A 13 -6.68 -27.32 7.04
N ILE A 14 -7.46 -26.24 7.05
CA ILE A 14 -8.81 -26.25 7.62
C ILE A 14 -9.72 -27.20 6.84
N THR A 15 -9.64 -27.15 5.51
CA THR A 15 -10.47 -27.97 4.61
C THR A 15 -10.14 -29.45 4.75
N ASP A 16 -8.87 -29.82 4.81
CA ASP A 16 -8.42 -31.20 4.92
C ASP A 16 -8.84 -31.82 6.26
N GLU A 17 -8.62 -31.12 7.38
CA GLU A 17 -9.04 -31.60 8.71
C GLU A 17 -10.57 -31.68 8.83
N LEU A 18 -11.29 -30.72 8.24
CA LEU A 18 -12.75 -30.76 8.17
C LEU A 18 -13.25 -31.96 7.37
N ASN A 19 -12.68 -32.21 6.19
CA ASN A 19 -13.06 -33.34 5.34
C ASN A 19 -12.76 -34.69 6.00
N LYS A 20 -11.66 -34.82 6.75
CA LYS A 20 -11.37 -36.01 7.56
C LYS A 20 -12.45 -36.27 8.61
N LYS A 21 -12.84 -35.23 9.38
CA LYS A 21 -13.91 -35.36 10.39
C LYS A 21 -15.27 -35.67 9.76
N ILE A 22 -15.63 -34.99 8.66
CA ILE A 22 -16.87 -35.26 7.93
C ILE A 22 -16.89 -36.72 7.45
N SER A 23 -15.83 -37.19 6.77
CA SER A 23 -15.78 -38.55 6.22
C SER A 23 -15.90 -39.61 7.31
N LYS A 24 -15.25 -39.38 8.48
CA LYS A 24 -15.36 -40.27 9.63
C LYS A 24 -16.79 -40.37 10.16
N LEU A 25 -17.46 -39.24 10.39
CA LEU A 25 -18.82 -39.21 10.92
C LEU A 25 -19.86 -39.71 9.91
N GLU A 26 -19.70 -39.41 8.62
CA GLU A 26 -20.59 -39.93 7.57
C GLU A 26 -20.47 -41.45 7.45
N SER A 27 -19.27 -42.01 7.62
CA SER A 27 -19.03 -43.46 7.66
C SER A 27 -19.64 -44.11 8.92
N GLU A 28 -19.51 -43.49 10.08
CA GLU A 28 -20.05 -44.00 11.35
C GLU A 28 -21.59 -43.97 11.40
N GLN A 29 -22.21 -42.95 10.80
CA GLN A 29 -23.66 -42.76 10.83
C GLN A 29 -24.38 -43.26 9.57
N ALA A 30 -23.64 -43.78 8.59
CA ALA A 30 -24.14 -44.24 7.28
C ALA A 30 -25.06 -43.21 6.57
N ARG A 31 -24.79 -41.91 6.76
CA ARG A 31 -25.56 -40.82 6.15
C ARG A 31 -24.68 -39.61 5.88
N ARG A 32 -25.14 -38.71 5.01
CA ARG A 32 -24.50 -37.40 4.81
C ARG A 32 -24.83 -36.42 5.93
N LEU A 33 -23.86 -35.58 6.27
CA LEU A 33 -24.03 -34.50 7.24
C LEU A 33 -24.74 -33.30 6.61
N LYS A 34 -25.63 -32.68 7.38
CA LYS A 34 -26.28 -31.41 7.02
C LYS A 34 -25.29 -30.24 7.12
N LYS A 35 -25.63 -29.12 6.48
CA LYS A 35 -24.80 -27.91 6.49
C LYS A 35 -24.47 -27.43 7.91
N THR A 36 -25.47 -27.39 8.79
CA THR A 36 -25.29 -26.96 10.19
C THR A 36 -24.32 -27.84 10.97
N GLU A 37 -24.30 -29.15 10.69
CA GLU A 37 -23.36 -30.09 11.31
C GLU A 37 -21.93 -29.86 10.79
N LYS A 38 -21.78 -29.58 9.49
CA LYS A 38 -20.49 -29.25 8.88
C LYS A 38 -19.93 -27.92 9.39
N ASP A 39 -20.79 -26.93 9.62
CA ASP A 39 -20.40 -25.63 10.18
C ASP A 39 -19.92 -25.79 11.63
N ALA A 40 -20.63 -26.57 12.47
CA ALA A 40 -20.18 -26.88 13.83
C ALA A 40 -18.83 -27.63 13.86
N LEU A 41 -18.64 -28.61 12.95
CA LEU A 41 -17.35 -29.31 12.81
C LEU A 41 -16.22 -28.37 12.37
N ARG A 42 -16.53 -27.37 11.54
CA ARG A 42 -15.55 -26.37 11.12
C ARG A 42 -15.06 -25.53 12.30
N ASP A 43 -15.96 -25.11 13.18
CA ASP A 43 -15.62 -24.36 14.40
C ASP A 43 -14.77 -25.22 15.35
N GLU A 44 -15.10 -26.51 15.49
CA GLU A 44 -14.31 -27.45 16.28
C GLU A 44 -12.89 -27.66 15.70
N VAL A 45 -12.78 -27.79 14.37
CA VAL A 45 -11.50 -27.85 13.67
C VAL A 45 -10.69 -26.57 13.95
N LEU A 46 -11.30 -25.39 13.81
CA LEU A 46 -10.65 -24.12 14.10
C LEU A 46 -10.17 -24.06 15.56
N HIS A 47 -11.01 -24.43 16.52
CA HIS A 47 -10.65 -24.46 17.94
C HIS A 47 -9.47 -25.39 18.22
N SER A 48 -9.39 -26.54 17.53
CA SER A 48 -8.28 -27.48 17.67
C SER A 48 -6.98 -27.02 17.00
N LEU A 49 -7.07 -26.25 15.91
CA LEU A 49 -5.91 -25.76 15.16
C LEU A 49 -5.34 -24.47 15.74
N LEU A 50 -6.17 -23.61 16.34
CA LEU A 50 -5.79 -22.29 16.81
C LEU A 50 -4.62 -22.29 17.82
N PRO A 51 -4.55 -23.20 18.83
CA PRO A 51 -3.43 -23.25 19.77
C PRO A 51 -2.10 -23.64 19.12
N ARG A 52 -2.16 -24.35 17.99
CA ARG A 52 -0.98 -24.84 17.23
C ARG A 52 -0.56 -23.88 16.12
N ALA A 53 -1.37 -22.85 15.85
CA ALA A 53 -1.15 -21.92 14.75
C ALA A 53 0.03 -20.99 15.07
N PHE A 54 0.94 -20.88 14.11
CA PHE A 54 2.01 -19.88 14.18
C PHE A 54 1.44 -18.47 14.14
N SER A 55 2.10 -17.55 14.83
CA SER A 55 1.74 -16.14 14.83
C SER A 55 2.56 -15.37 13.80
N ARG A 56 1.89 -14.52 13.02
CA ARG A 56 2.51 -13.47 12.21
C ARG A 56 2.33 -12.14 12.91
N ASN A 57 3.43 -11.44 13.16
CA ASN A 57 3.39 -10.07 13.68
C ASN A 57 3.52 -9.09 12.51
N ILE A 58 2.58 -8.15 12.43
CA ILE A 58 2.59 -7.05 11.47
C ILE A 58 2.70 -5.76 12.28
N ILE A 59 3.61 -4.90 11.86
CA ILE A 59 3.83 -3.58 12.45
C ILE A 59 3.42 -2.55 11.41
N THR A 60 2.50 -1.66 11.78
CA THR A 60 2.09 -0.52 10.98
C THR A 60 2.53 0.75 11.70
N ARG A 61 3.33 1.58 11.02
CA ARG A 61 3.74 2.88 11.54
C ARG A 61 2.75 3.94 11.06
N ILE A 62 2.46 4.88 11.94
CA ILE A 62 1.62 6.04 11.64
C ILE A 62 2.43 7.25 12.05
N TRP A 63 2.55 8.21 11.14
CA TRP A 63 3.06 9.54 11.40
C TRP A 63 1.92 10.53 11.32
N VAL A 64 1.66 11.24 12.40
CA VAL A 64 0.68 12.31 12.46
C VAL A 64 1.43 13.62 12.30
N ASN A 65 1.26 14.26 11.15
CA ASN A 65 1.80 15.58 10.90
C ASN A 65 0.74 16.63 11.25
N THR A 66 0.91 17.23 12.42
CA THR A 66 -0.03 18.24 12.94
C THR A 66 0.09 19.59 12.25
N THR A 67 1.23 19.89 11.64
CA THR A 67 1.50 21.16 10.94
C THR A 67 0.75 21.19 9.61
N ASP A 68 0.85 20.11 8.85
CA ASP A 68 0.22 19.98 7.52
C ASP A 68 -1.17 19.33 7.59
N HIS A 69 -1.65 18.99 8.80
CA HIS A 69 -2.93 18.29 9.04
C HIS A 69 -3.08 16.95 8.30
N LEU A 70 -1.98 16.23 8.14
CA LEU A 70 -1.94 14.94 7.44
C LEU A 70 -1.69 13.79 8.42
N VAL A 71 -2.29 12.63 8.11
CA VAL A 71 -1.97 11.36 8.77
C VAL A 71 -1.42 10.41 7.73
N ILE A 72 -0.13 10.09 7.85
CA ILE A 72 0.58 9.20 6.95
C ILE A 72 0.63 7.82 7.60
N VAL A 73 0.22 6.79 6.84
CA VAL A 73 0.23 5.40 7.30
C VAL A 73 1.16 4.57 6.43
N ASP A 74 2.20 4.01 7.05
CA ASP A 74 3.13 3.07 6.41
C ASP A 74 2.46 1.69 6.31
N ALA A 75 1.69 1.50 5.23
CA ALA A 75 0.90 0.32 4.97
C ALA A 75 0.96 -0.11 3.50
N SER A 76 0.92 -1.41 3.26
CA SER A 76 0.94 -1.99 1.92
C SER A 76 -0.42 -1.99 1.22
N SER A 77 -1.50 -1.58 1.89
CA SER A 77 -2.86 -1.54 1.34
C SER A 77 -3.77 -0.55 2.07
N ALA A 78 -4.78 -0.02 1.37
CA ALA A 78 -5.80 0.86 1.95
C ALA A 78 -6.50 0.22 3.15
N ARG A 79 -6.88 -1.06 3.05
CA ARG A 79 -7.48 -1.81 4.16
C ARG A 79 -6.59 -1.84 5.41
N SER A 80 -5.28 -2.07 5.25
CA SER A 80 -4.37 -2.08 6.39
C SER A 80 -4.22 -0.68 7.00
N ALA A 81 -4.30 0.37 6.19
CA ALA A 81 -4.30 1.74 6.68
C ALA A 81 -5.60 2.07 7.43
N GLU A 82 -6.76 1.66 6.91
CA GLU A 82 -8.07 1.81 7.55
C GLU A 82 -8.15 1.08 8.90
N ASP A 83 -7.68 -0.16 8.97
CA ASP A 83 -7.63 -0.93 10.24
C ASP A 83 -6.79 -0.19 11.30
N ALA A 84 -5.66 0.39 10.87
CA ALA A 84 -4.76 1.16 11.74
C ALA A 84 -5.41 2.48 12.20
N LEU A 85 -6.05 3.21 11.29
CA LEU A 85 -6.79 4.45 11.60
C LEU A 85 -8.03 4.18 12.46
N ALA A 86 -8.71 3.04 12.28
CA ALA A 86 -9.85 2.64 13.09
C ALA A 86 -9.44 2.38 14.53
N LEU A 87 -8.29 1.70 14.75
CA LEU A 87 -7.73 1.52 16.08
C LEU A 87 -7.37 2.88 16.70
N LEU A 88 -6.68 3.75 15.96
CA LEU A 88 -6.32 5.09 16.43
C LEU A 88 -7.56 5.91 16.81
N ARG A 89 -8.62 5.88 15.97
CA ARG A 89 -9.91 6.53 16.25
C ARG A 89 -10.55 5.99 17.52
N LYS A 90 -10.55 4.66 17.71
CA LYS A 90 -11.08 4.04 18.93
C LYS A 90 -10.31 4.48 20.17
N THR A 91 -8.99 4.64 20.07
CA THR A 91 -8.14 5.09 21.18
C THR A 91 -8.35 6.57 21.51
N LEU A 92 -8.53 7.43 20.50
CA LEU A 92 -8.71 8.88 20.69
C LEU A 92 -10.17 9.27 20.94
N GLY A 93 -11.13 8.38 20.68
CA GLY A 93 -12.57 8.65 20.69
C GLY A 93 -13.07 9.21 19.35
N SER A 94 -12.39 10.22 18.81
CA SER A 94 -12.69 10.76 17.47
C SER A 94 -11.41 10.98 16.66
N LEU A 95 -11.51 10.77 15.35
CA LEU A 95 -10.45 11.02 14.38
C LEU A 95 -11.11 11.22 12.99
N PRO A 96 -11.53 12.46 12.67
CA PRO A 96 -12.14 12.79 11.40
C PRO A 96 -11.04 12.91 10.33
N VAL A 97 -10.78 11.81 9.63
CA VAL A 97 -9.81 11.74 8.54
C VAL A 97 -10.50 11.20 7.30
N VAL A 98 -10.11 11.74 6.15
CA VAL A 98 -10.50 11.28 4.82
C VAL A 98 -9.24 11.04 3.99
N PRO A 99 -9.27 10.12 3.02
CA PRO A 99 -8.18 9.98 2.06
C PRO A 99 -7.88 11.30 1.35
N LEU A 100 -6.62 11.50 0.98
CA LEU A 100 -6.22 12.63 0.16
C LEU A 100 -6.78 12.45 -1.25
N THR A 101 -7.53 13.43 -1.74
CA THR A 101 -8.17 13.42 -3.05
C THR A 101 -7.74 14.65 -3.83
N MET A 102 -7.36 14.46 -5.10
CA MET A 102 -6.95 15.55 -5.99
C MET A 102 -8.14 16.14 -6.73
N GLU A 103 -8.05 17.40 -7.12
CA GLU A 103 -9.08 18.09 -7.91
C GLU A 103 -9.23 17.44 -9.29
N GLU A 104 -8.10 17.08 -9.91
CA GLU A 104 -8.07 16.37 -11.19
C GLU A 104 -7.85 14.86 -10.99
N PRO A 105 -8.39 14.00 -11.88
CA PRO A 105 -8.10 12.57 -11.86
C PRO A 105 -6.60 12.32 -12.09
N VAL A 106 -5.95 11.70 -11.09
CA VAL A 106 -4.51 11.46 -11.05
C VAL A 106 -4.02 10.67 -12.26
N GLU A 107 -4.82 9.70 -12.72
CA GLU A 107 -4.52 8.91 -13.91
C GLU A 107 -4.42 9.75 -15.19
N LEU A 108 -5.21 10.83 -15.31
CA LEU A 108 -5.15 11.73 -16.46
C LEU A 108 -3.90 12.61 -16.39
N THR A 109 -3.60 13.16 -15.22
CA THR A 109 -2.40 13.97 -15.00
C THR A 109 -1.12 13.16 -15.27
N MET A 110 -1.02 11.93 -14.73
CA MET A 110 0.10 11.03 -15.01
C MET A 110 0.19 10.65 -16.50
N THR A 111 -0.96 10.43 -17.15
CA THR A 111 -1.00 10.15 -18.59
C THR A 111 -0.44 11.31 -19.40
N GLU A 112 -0.73 12.54 -19.00
CA GLU A 112 -0.21 13.72 -19.69
C GLU A 112 1.28 13.93 -19.47
N TRP A 113 1.82 13.65 -18.28
CA TRP A 113 3.26 13.70 -18.04
C TRP A 113 4.01 12.73 -18.96
N VAL A 114 3.50 11.50 -19.12
CA VAL A 114 4.08 10.51 -20.03
C VAL A 114 3.88 10.91 -21.49
N ARG A 115 2.69 11.40 -21.86
CA ARG A 115 2.38 11.83 -23.25
C ARG A 115 3.23 13.02 -23.70
N SER A 116 3.48 13.97 -22.83
CA SER A 116 4.30 15.16 -23.13
C SER A 116 5.80 14.88 -22.98
N GLY A 117 6.18 13.77 -22.35
CA GLY A 117 7.55 13.50 -21.93
C GLY A 117 8.07 14.48 -20.87
N SER A 118 7.20 15.29 -20.28
CA SER A 118 7.55 16.34 -19.33
C SER A 118 6.86 16.07 -17.99
N ALA A 119 7.65 15.58 -17.03
CA ALA A 119 7.23 15.59 -15.64
C ALA A 119 7.20 17.04 -15.08
N PRO A 120 6.40 17.30 -14.04
CA PRO A 120 6.35 18.59 -13.38
C PRO A 120 7.67 18.91 -12.67
N ASN A 121 7.92 20.20 -12.40
CA ASN A 121 9.17 20.66 -11.77
C ASN A 121 9.50 19.86 -10.50
N GLY A 122 10.76 19.40 -10.43
CA GLY A 122 11.26 18.61 -9.31
C GLY A 122 10.99 17.11 -9.42
N PHE A 123 10.19 16.66 -10.40
CA PHE A 123 9.96 15.26 -10.70
C PHE A 123 10.58 14.87 -12.04
N ASN A 124 11.14 13.66 -12.09
CA ASN A 124 11.61 13.01 -13.31
C ASN A 124 10.80 11.73 -13.54
N LEU A 125 10.48 11.46 -14.80
CA LEU A 125 9.88 10.18 -15.19
C LEU A 125 10.91 9.07 -15.02
N GLY A 126 10.51 7.99 -14.35
CA GLY A 126 11.29 6.77 -14.26
C GLY A 126 11.10 5.85 -15.47
N ASP A 127 11.42 4.57 -15.29
CA ASP A 127 11.42 3.54 -16.32
C ASP A 127 10.36 2.44 -16.09
N GLU A 128 9.39 2.70 -15.21
CA GLU A 128 8.28 1.78 -14.93
C GLU A 128 6.92 2.50 -14.95
N ALA A 129 5.95 1.88 -15.62
CA ALA A 129 4.56 2.34 -15.63
C ALA A 129 3.57 1.17 -15.74
N GLU A 130 2.39 1.32 -15.15
CA GLU A 130 1.22 0.47 -15.42
C GLU A 130 0.16 1.30 -16.11
N ILE A 131 -0.22 0.89 -17.32
CA ILE A 131 -1.28 1.53 -18.10
C ILE A 131 -2.48 0.60 -18.22
N LYS A 132 -3.69 1.13 -18.13
CA LYS A 132 -4.94 0.37 -18.24
C LYS A 132 -5.88 1.01 -19.24
N ALA A 133 -6.61 0.21 -19.97
CA ALA A 133 -7.77 0.70 -20.71
C ALA A 133 -8.85 1.22 -19.73
N VAL A 134 -9.60 2.24 -20.15
CA VAL A 134 -10.69 2.83 -19.34
C VAL A 134 -11.85 1.84 -19.14
N LEU A 135 -12.09 0.94 -20.08
CA LEU A 135 -13.13 -0.08 -19.99
C LEU A 135 -12.63 -1.30 -19.19
N GLU A 136 -13.45 -1.82 -18.26
CA GLU A 136 -13.10 -2.95 -17.37
C GLU A 136 -12.62 -4.22 -18.09
N ALA A 137 -13.11 -4.49 -19.30
CA ALA A 137 -12.70 -5.64 -20.12
C ALA A 137 -11.45 -5.38 -20.98
N GLY A 138 -10.85 -4.19 -20.87
CA GLY A 138 -9.69 -3.81 -21.65
C GLY A 138 -8.36 -4.31 -21.07
N GLY A 139 -7.30 -4.18 -21.88
CA GLY A 139 -5.98 -4.69 -21.53
C GLY A 139 -5.23 -3.85 -20.49
N ILE A 140 -4.37 -4.51 -19.71
CA ILE A 140 -3.41 -3.90 -18.79
C ILE A 140 -2.00 -4.10 -19.35
N GLY A 141 -1.26 -3.00 -19.53
CA GLY A 141 0.17 -3.00 -19.87
C GLY A 141 1.01 -2.71 -18.62
N ARG A 142 2.09 -3.46 -18.42
CA ARG A 142 3.07 -3.22 -17.35
C ARG A 142 4.46 -3.16 -17.95
N PHE A 143 5.10 -2.02 -17.82
CA PHE A 143 6.42 -1.74 -18.36
C PHE A 143 7.41 -1.63 -17.21
N LYS A 144 8.60 -2.19 -17.42
CA LYS A 144 9.72 -2.14 -16.49
C LYS A 144 11.00 -2.00 -17.26
N LYS A 145 11.90 -1.12 -16.81
CA LYS A 145 13.15 -0.82 -17.52
C LYS A 145 12.90 -0.41 -18.97
N GLN A 146 11.85 0.39 -19.16
CA GLN A 146 11.40 0.85 -20.45
C GLN A 146 11.48 2.38 -20.48
N ASP A 147 11.92 2.93 -21.60
CA ASP A 147 11.78 4.36 -21.84
C ASP A 147 10.29 4.71 -21.98
N LEU A 148 9.78 5.50 -21.05
CA LEU A 148 8.36 5.88 -21.03
C LEU A 148 8.01 6.91 -22.11
N VAL A 149 9.01 7.63 -22.65
CA VAL A 149 8.84 8.62 -23.72
C VAL A 149 9.20 7.99 -25.06
N SER A 150 8.54 6.86 -25.36
CA SER A 150 8.77 6.06 -26.57
C SER A 150 7.48 5.85 -27.37
N ASP A 151 7.61 5.67 -28.68
CA ASP A 151 6.49 5.44 -29.61
C ASP A 151 5.59 4.28 -29.16
N GLU A 152 6.19 3.26 -28.55
CA GLU A 152 5.50 2.07 -28.01
C GLU A 152 4.49 2.45 -26.92
N ILE A 153 4.91 3.31 -25.99
CA ILE A 153 4.07 3.81 -24.90
C ILE A 153 3.04 4.81 -25.42
N HIS A 154 3.45 5.72 -26.32
CA HIS A 154 2.53 6.66 -26.95
C HIS A 154 1.41 5.95 -27.70
N THR A 155 1.72 4.91 -28.48
CA THR A 155 0.72 4.11 -29.20
C THR A 155 -0.33 3.53 -28.25
N HIS A 156 0.07 3.09 -27.06
CA HIS A 156 -0.89 2.59 -26.08
C HIS A 156 -1.76 3.68 -25.46
N ILE A 157 -1.20 4.86 -25.21
CA ILE A 157 -1.93 6.02 -24.70
C ILE A 157 -2.93 6.53 -25.75
N GLU A 158 -2.52 6.60 -27.02
CA GLU A 158 -3.39 6.95 -28.15
C GLU A 158 -4.53 5.94 -28.36
N ALA A 159 -4.27 4.66 -28.08
CA ALA A 159 -5.29 3.61 -28.07
C ALA A 159 -6.25 3.70 -26.86
N GLY A 160 -6.23 4.80 -26.10
CA GLY A 160 -7.17 5.06 -25.00
C GLY A 160 -6.80 4.38 -23.68
N LYS A 161 -5.53 3.99 -23.47
CA LYS A 161 -5.05 3.58 -22.15
C LYS A 161 -4.60 4.79 -21.34
N VAL A 162 -4.82 4.73 -20.04
CA VAL A 162 -4.38 5.73 -19.06
C VAL A 162 -3.34 5.13 -18.13
N VAL A 163 -2.41 5.96 -17.68
CA VAL A 163 -1.40 5.60 -16.68
C VAL A 163 -2.07 5.50 -15.32
N THR A 164 -1.95 4.35 -14.67
CA THR A 164 -2.52 4.08 -13.33
C THR A 164 -1.45 3.87 -12.27
N LYS A 165 -0.22 3.57 -12.69
CA LYS A 165 0.97 3.64 -11.83
C LYS A 165 2.12 4.24 -12.60
N LEU A 166 2.88 5.13 -11.97
CA LEU A 166 4.04 5.77 -12.58
C LEU A 166 5.21 5.78 -11.59
N PHE A 167 6.36 5.27 -12.00
CA PHE A 167 7.59 5.40 -11.24
C PHE A 167 8.20 6.78 -11.48
N LEU A 168 8.50 7.48 -10.38
CA LEU A 168 8.98 8.84 -10.36
C LEU A 168 10.22 8.94 -9.49
N ASP A 169 11.10 9.85 -9.87
CA ASP A 169 12.20 10.34 -9.03
C ASP A 169 11.90 11.79 -8.65
N TRP A 170 11.90 12.10 -7.36
CA TRP A 170 11.80 13.45 -6.86
C TRP A 170 13.18 13.96 -6.44
N GLN A 171 13.68 14.94 -7.20
CA GLN A 171 14.92 15.69 -6.98
C GLN A 171 16.19 14.83 -6.79
N ASP A 172 16.23 13.61 -7.31
CA ASP A 172 17.29 12.61 -7.08
C ASP A 172 17.41 12.19 -5.61
N ARG A 173 16.36 12.42 -4.80
CA ARG A 173 16.33 12.16 -3.35
C ARG A 173 15.39 11.03 -2.97
N ILE A 174 14.21 10.98 -3.58
CA ILE A 174 13.19 9.98 -3.27
C ILE A 174 12.62 9.41 -4.55
N ARG A 175 12.79 8.10 -4.72
CA ARG A 175 12.18 7.34 -5.81
C ARG A 175 10.98 6.57 -5.30
N PHE A 176 9.88 6.60 -6.03
CA PHE A 176 8.63 5.95 -5.63
C PHE A 176 7.74 5.63 -6.82
N THR A 177 6.73 4.79 -6.60
CA THR A 177 5.65 4.55 -7.55
C THR A 177 4.40 5.28 -7.06
N LEU A 178 3.97 6.29 -7.81
CA LEU A 178 2.67 6.92 -7.64
C LEU A 178 1.58 6.00 -8.22
N CYS A 179 0.47 5.86 -7.51
CA CYS A 179 -0.73 5.19 -7.99
C CYS A 179 -1.86 6.21 -8.21
N ASP A 180 -2.82 5.86 -9.07
CA ASP A 180 -4.05 6.62 -9.34
C ASP A 180 -4.87 6.92 -8.07
N ASP A 181 -4.86 6.02 -7.09
CA ASP A 181 -5.46 6.21 -5.76
C ASP A 181 -4.65 7.12 -4.81
N VAL A 182 -3.70 7.89 -5.34
CA VAL A 182 -2.77 8.77 -4.59
C VAL A 182 -1.81 7.99 -3.66
N SER A 183 -1.86 6.66 -3.63
CA SER A 183 -0.93 5.89 -2.79
C SER A 183 0.49 5.93 -3.34
N ILE A 184 1.44 6.15 -2.44
CA ILE A 184 2.87 6.16 -2.73
C ILE A 184 3.44 4.79 -2.35
N LYS A 185 3.95 4.04 -3.32
CA LYS A 185 4.52 2.70 -3.12
C LYS A 185 6.01 2.68 -3.42
N ARG A 186 6.71 1.66 -2.90
CA ARG A 186 8.15 1.41 -3.18
C ARG A 186 9.04 2.65 -2.96
N ILE A 187 8.79 3.38 -1.88
CA ILE A 187 9.62 4.54 -1.50
C ILE A 187 11.05 4.06 -1.28
N LYS A 188 11.99 4.72 -1.95
CA LYS A 188 13.43 4.51 -1.80
C LYS A 188 14.11 5.87 -1.71
N PHE A 189 14.72 6.13 -0.55
CA PHE A 189 15.56 7.29 -0.33
C PHE A 189 16.92 7.11 -1.05
N ALA A 190 17.52 8.22 -1.47
CA ALA A 190 18.88 8.27 -1.97
C ALA A 190 19.88 7.92 -0.86
N ASP A 191 21.02 7.34 -1.25
CA ASP A 191 21.99 6.81 -0.29
C ASP A 191 22.61 7.95 0.54
N GLU A 192 22.78 9.13 -0.06
CA GLU A 192 23.26 10.35 0.59
C GLU A 192 22.35 10.73 1.77
N LEU A 193 21.04 10.66 1.58
CA LEU A 193 20.02 10.99 2.59
C LEU A 193 20.02 9.97 3.72
N VAL A 194 20.20 8.69 3.40
CA VAL A 194 20.30 7.61 4.41
C VAL A 194 21.58 7.73 5.22
N SER A 195 22.68 8.13 4.59
CA SER A 195 24.00 8.27 5.24
C SER A 195 24.17 9.57 6.03
N GLN A 196 23.20 10.49 5.96
CA GLN A 196 23.35 11.85 6.48
C GLN A 196 23.62 11.92 7.99
N ASN A 197 23.15 10.92 8.75
CA ASN A 197 23.31 10.83 10.21
C ASN A 197 24.25 9.68 10.63
N ASP A 198 25.11 9.18 9.74
CA ASP A 198 26.03 8.07 10.05
C ASP A 198 27.16 8.45 11.02
N ASP A 199 27.33 9.75 11.31
CA ASP A 199 28.22 10.29 12.33
C ASP A 199 27.69 10.11 13.76
N ILE A 200 26.38 9.84 13.92
CA ILE A 200 25.78 9.48 15.21
C ILE A 200 26.20 8.06 15.59
N ASP A 201 26.66 7.89 16.83
CA ASP A 201 27.07 6.58 17.34
C ASP A 201 25.94 5.54 17.19
N ARG A 202 26.29 4.35 16.71
CA ARG A 202 25.35 3.23 16.51
C ARG A 202 24.80 2.71 17.84
N GLU A 203 25.49 2.94 18.94
CA GLU A 203 25.02 2.59 20.28
C GLU A 203 23.93 3.56 20.78
N ASP A 204 23.89 4.79 20.28
CA ASP A 204 22.82 5.75 20.60
C ASP A 204 21.60 5.59 19.69
N VAL A 205 20.90 4.47 19.87
CA VAL A 205 19.72 4.09 19.09
C VAL A 205 18.62 5.16 19.17
N ALA A 206 18.46 5.83 20.31
CA ALA A 206 17.42 6.81 20.52
C ALA A 206 17.71 8.11 19.76
N GLN A 207 18.94 8.63 19.88
CA GLN A 207 19.36 9.83 19.16
C GLN A 207 19.33 9.60 17.65
N ARG A 208 19.82 8.44 17.19
CA ARG A 208 19.82 8.11 15.76
C ARG A 208 18.40 8.01 15.21
N PHE A 209 17.49 7.35 15.93
CA PHE A 209 16.09 7.28 15.52
C PHE A 209 15.44 8.66 15.42
N ASP A 210 15.69 9.55 16.38
CA ASP A 210 15.15 10.91 16.36
C ASP A 210 15.65 11.71 15.16
N ALA A 211 16.97 11.68 14.91
CA ALA A 211 17.60 12.35 13.78
C ALA A 211 17.08 11.81 12.43
N ASP A 212 17.02 10.49 12.27
CA ASP A 212 16.52 9.85 11.04
C ASP A 212 15.02 10.14 10.84
N PHE A 213 14.24 10.18 11.92
CA PHE A 213 12.82 10.47 11.86
C PHE A 213 12.57 11.93 11.46
N ILE A 214 13.30 12.89 12.01
CA ILE A 214 13.21 14.31 11.65
C ILE A 214 13.56 14.50 10.17
N LEU A 215 14.67 13.90 9.71
CA LEU A 215 15.09 13.97 8.33
C LEU A 215 14.03 13.37 7.40
N MET A 216 13.61 12.12 7.65
CA MET A 216 12.60 11.44 6.84
C MET A 216 11.28 12.20 6.79
N THR A 217 10.79 12.71 7.93
CA THR A 217 9.51 13.43 7.96
C THR A 217 9.57 14.78 7.28
N GLY A 218 10.67 15.52 7.40
CA GLY A 218 10.87 16.76 6.66
C GLY A 218 10.81 16.53 5.14
N GLU A 219 11.55 15.53 4.67
CA GLU A 219 11.62 15.16 3.25
C GLU A 219 10.28 14.68 2.70
N MET A 220 9.60 13.81 3.43
CA MET A 220 8.28 13.33 3.06
C MET A 220 7.24 14.46 3.06
N SER A 221 7.30 15.40 3.99
CA SER A 221 6.42 16.58 3.99
C SER A 221 6.60 17.42 2.73
N THR A 222 7.84 17.72 2.34
CA THR A 222 8.12 18.49 1.12
C THR A 222 7.69 17.73 -0.12
N LEU A 223 8.02 16.44 -0.22
CA LEU A 223 7.56 15.55 -1.29
C LEU A 223 6.04 15.57 -1.44
N ILE A 224 5.30 15.36 -0.35
CA ILE A 224 3.83 15.32 -0.38
C ILE A 224 3.27 16.69 -0.81
N SER A 225 3.81 17.80 -0.28
CA SER A 225 3.39 19.14 -0.67
C SER A 225 3.59 19.40 -2.17
N ASP A 226 4.77 19.07 -2.69
CA ASP A 226 5.11 19.30 -4.10
C ASP A 226 4.34 18.36 -5.02
N LEU A 227 4.14 17.11 -4.61
CA LEU A 227 3.33 16.14 -5.35
C LEU A 227 1.87 16.57 -5.43
N THR A 228 1.29 17.03 -4.33
CA THR A 228 -0.08 17.55 -4.31
C THR A 228 -0.24 18.75 -5.26
N LYS A 229 0.72 19.68 -5.27
CA LYS A 229 0.70 20.82 -6.22
C LYS A 229 0.84 20.35 -7.67
N ALA A 230 1.75 19.40 -7.91
CA ALA A 230 1.99 18.83 -9.23
C ALA A 230 0.74 18.13 -9.80
N LEU A 231 -0.06 17.50 -8.94
CA LEU A 231 -1.31 16.83 -9.28
C LEU A 231 -2.53 17.77 -9.41
N GLY A 232 -2.31 19.09 -9.47
CA GLY A 232 -3.39 20.07 -9.63
C GLY A 232 -4.02 20.55 -8.32
N GLY A 233 -3.51 20.10 -7.17
CA GLY A 233 -4.00 20.48 -5.85
C GLY A 233 -5.08 19.55 -5.29
N GLU A 234 -5.38 19.75 -4.01
CA GLU A 234 -6.42 18.99 -3.31
C GLU A 234 -7.81 19.40 -3.77
N ALA A 235 -8.70 18.42 -3.90
CA ALA A 235 -10.10 18.67 -4.20
C ALA A 235 -10.74 19.56 -3.12
N LYS A 236 -11.43 20.62 -3.52
CA LYS A 236 -12.14 21.48 -2.56
C LYS A 236 -13.26 20.68 -1.86
N ARG A 237 -13.25 20.73 -0.52
CA ARG A 237 -14.29 20.13 0.33
C ARG A 237 -15.57 20.95 0.35
#